data_AF-A0A377HUU6-F1
#
_entry.id   AF-A0A377HUU6-F1
#
_cell.length_a   1.000
_cell.length_b   1.000
_cell.length_c   1.000
_cell.angle_alpha   90.00
_cell.angle_beta   90.00
_cell.angle_gamma   90.00
#
_symmetry.space_group_name_H-M   'P 1'
#
loop_
_entity.id
_entity.type
_entity.pdbx_description
1 polymer ?
#
loop_
_entity_poly.entity_id
_entity_poly.type
_entity_poly.pdbx_seq_one_letter_code
_entity_poly.pdbx_strand_id
1 'polypeptide(L)'
;MASNTKIKGELVIKTNFKLLALTAAVGVALSGVAVAKSVDTDIAKAGTGNSYTKIFEKAGKELQDLADRSKQNEEDIAELQNAMDEVENVAAENTLLKEYVDISIASIQSDNDAIFKNFYSNLDALRSQVNNLDPTKVSEMVGQADSRLSVAENDILGLQGDVEKNLGYIAKNEADISEVNEVVEKNTADIAKNKADIEKNLEHIAKNEADISEVNEVVEKNTADIAKNKADIEKNLGYIAKNEADISEVNEVVEKNTADIAKNKADIEKNLGYIAKNEADISEVNEVVEKNTADIAKNKAAISQNTVDIAHNSARIDKLNKDLKRGLATQAALSGLFQPYSVGKFNVTAVGGYKSEVALAVGTGYRFNEKLATKAGVAFNKGGVSYNVGVNYEF
;
A
#
# COMPACT_ATOMS: atom_id res chain seq x y z
N MET A 1 -29.21 -149.52 -36.84
CA MET A 1 -29.11 -150.58 -35.80
C MET A 1 -30.04 -151.80 -36.00
N ALA A 2 -30.91 -151.88 -37.03
CA ALA A 2 -31.85 -153.01 -37.16
C ALA A 2 -31.38 -154.20 -38.06
N SER A 3 -30.24 -154.10 -38.77
CA SER A 3 -29.90 -155.06 -39.84
C SER A 3 -28.72 -155.99 -39.54
N ASN A 4 -27.89 -155.73 -38.52
CA ASN A 4 -26.62 -156.47 -38.32
C ASN A 4 -26.79 -157.80 -37.55
N THR A 5 -27.86 -157.95 -36.77
CA THR A 5 -28.06 -159.14 -35.93
C THR A 5 -28.49 -160.39 -36.73
N LYS A 6 -29.02 -160.21 -37.96
CA LYS A 6 -29.51 -161.31 -38.80
C LYS A 6 -28.39 -162.03 -39.57
N ILE A 7 -27.24 -161.39 -39.80
CA ILE A 7 -26.10 -161.94 -40.57
C ILE A 7 -25.18 -162.80 -39.69
N LYS A 8 -24.98 -162.43 -38.41
CA LYS A 8 -24.17 -163.22 -37.45
C LYS A 8 -24.74 -164.62 -37.17
N GLY A 9 -26.06 -164.82 -37.31
CA GLY A 9 -26.72 -166.11 -37.03
C GLY A 9 -26.56 -167.18 -38.12
N GLU A 10 -26.51 -166.81 -39.40
CA GLU A 10 -26.46 -167.78 -40.51
C GLU A 10 -25.05 -168.25 -40.88
N LEU A 11 -24.00 -167.48 -40.54
CA LEU A 11 -22.62 -167.82 -40.88
C LEU A 11 -21.97 -168.79 -39.87
N VAL A 12 -22.32 -168.70 -38.58
CA VAL A 12 -21.70 -169.50 -37.50
C VAL A 12 -22.12 -170.98 -37.55
N ILE A 13 -23.30 -171.30 -38.10
CA ILE A 13 -23.82 -172.68 -38.07
C ILE A 13 -23.32 -173.52 -39.27
N LYS A 14 -22.97 -172.90 -40.42
CA LYS A 14 -22.46 -173.65 -41.59
C LYS A 14 -20.98 -174.05 -41.48
N THR A 15 -20.18 -173.34 -40.69
CA THR A 15 -18.72 -173.57 -40.60
C THR A 15 -18.38 -174.76 -39.69
N ASN A 16 -19.16 -174.99 -38.62
CA ASN A 16 -18.87 -176.08 -37.67
C ASN A 16 -19.22 -177.49 -38.18
N PHE A 17 -20.07 -177.65 -39.20
CA PHE A 17 -20.43 -178.98 -39.74
C PHE A 17 -19.42 -179.54 -40.76
N LYS A 18 -18.53 -178.72 -41.33
CA LYS A 18 -17.54 -179.17 -42.33
C LYS A 18 -16.16 -179.52 -41.75
N LEU A 19 -15.78 -178.91 -40.62
CA LEU A 19 -14.43 -179.05 -40.07
C LEU A 19 -14.18 -180.42 -39.43
N LEU A 20 -15.17 -181.02 -38.75
CA LEU A 20 -14.98 -182.33 -38.10
C LEU A 20 -15.12 -183.53 -39.05
N ALA A 21 -15.81 -183.37 -40.19
CA ALA A 21 -15.87 -184.41 -41.22
C ALA A 21 -14.52 -184.62 -41.92
N LEU A 22 -13.63 -183.60 -41.92
CA LEU A 22 -12.33 -183.66 -42.57
C LEU A 22 -11.23 -184.18 -41.63
N THR A 23 -11.33 -183.95 -40.32
CA THR A 23 -10.38 -184.48 -39.33
C THR A 23 -10.44 -186.01 -39.20
N ALA A 24 -11.59 -186.63 -39.49
CA ALA A 24 -11.72 -188.09 -39.51
C ALA A 24 -11.07 -188.76 -40.74
N ALA A 25 -10.78 -188.02 -41.82
CA ALA A 25 -10.31 -188.59 -43.09
C ALA A 25 -8.78 -188.58 -43.25
N VAL A 26 -8.06 -187.65 -42.62
CA VAL A 26 -6.60 -187.48 -42.82
C VAL A 26 -5.76 -188.35 -41.86
N GLY A 27 -6.31 -188.75 -40.70
CA GLY A 27 -5.61 -189.63 -39.75
C GLY A 27 -5.39 -191.07 -40.25
N VAL A 28 -6.27 -191.59 -41.13
CA VAL A 28 -6.13 -192.96 -41.65
C VAL A 28 -5.12 -193.03 -42.81
N ALA A 29 -4.90 -191.93 -43.54
CA ALA A 29 -4.02 -191.88 -44.71
C ALA A 29 -2.51 -191.80 -44.39
N LEU A 30 -2.11 -191.44 -43.16
CA LEU A 30 -0.69 -191.43 -42.73
C LEU A 30 -0.15 -192.82 -42.33
N SER A 31 -0.98 -193.86 -42.32
CA SER A 31 -0.55 -195.24 -42.01
C SER A 31 0.11 -195.99 -43.18
N GLY A 32 0.09 -195.42 -44.40
CA GLY A 32 0.57 -196.09 -45.61
C GLY A 32 2.01 -195.81 -46.05
N VAL A 33 2.70 -194.82 -45.48
CA VAL A 33 3.93 -194.25 -46.09
C VAL A 33 5.25 -194.83 -45.58
N ALA A 34 5.30 -195.66 -44.53
CA ALA A 34 6.60 -196.14 -44.01
C ALA A 34 6.72 -197.65 -43.67
N VAL A 35 5.88 -198.50 -44.26
CA VAL A 35 6.22 -199.94 -44.46
C VAL A 35 7.00 -200.15 -45.78
N ALA A 36 7.11 -199.11 -46.61
CA ALA A 36 7.84 -199.10 -47.89
C ALA A 36 9.36 -198.81 -47.77
N LYS A 37 9.98 -199.16 -46.64
CA LYS A 37 11.46 -199.22 -46.50
C LYS A 37 11.95 -200.59 -46.01
N SER A 38 11.18 -201.66 -46.30
CA SER A 38 11.53 -203.03 -45.92
C SER A 38 11.98 -203.95 -47.06
N VAL A 39 12.06 -203.48 -48.31
CA VAL A 39 12.65 -204.29 -49.40
C VAL A 39 13.43 -203.39 -50.36
N ASP A 40 14.71 -203.16 -50.03
CA ASP A 40 15.74 -202.94 -51.06
C ASP A 40 17.10 -203.48 -50.59
N THR A 41 17.09 -204.75 -50.18
CA THR A 41 18.29 -205.59 -50.18
C THR A 41 17.95 -206.79 -51.08
N ASP A 42 18.55 -206.79 -52.28
CA ASP A 42 18.70 -207.89 -53.23
C ASP A 42 17.67 -208.10 -54.39
N ILE A 43 17.49 -207.13 -55.30
CA ILE A 43 17.37 -207.36 -56.78
C ILE A 43 17.95 -206.10 -57.47
N ALA A 44 19.17 -206.07 -58.04
CA ALA A 44 19.63 -207.06 -58.98
C ALA A 44 21.12 -206.96 -59.33
N LYS A 45 21.78 -208.11 -59.22
CA LYS A 45 22.70 -208.59 -60.25
C LYS A 45 21.99 -209.10 -61.53
N ALA A 46 20.67 -208.95 -61.70
CA ALA A 46 19.91 -209.33 -62.92
C ALA A 46 18.53 -208.61 -63.00
N GLY A 47 18.37 -207.59 -63.87
CA GLY A 47 17.34 -206.53 -63.74
C GLY A 47 15.91 -206.78 -64.28
N THR A 48 14.91 -206.28 -63.53
CA THR A 48 13.51 -205.98 -63.93
C THR A 48 12.86 -205.00 -62.91
N GLY A 49 12.01 -204.04 -63.35
CA GLY A 49 10.95 -203.38 -62.54
C GLY A 49 11.18 -201.98 -61.91
N ASN A 50 10.56 -200.90 -62.44
CA ASN A 50 10.49 -199.58 -61.78
C ASN A 50 9.24 -198.73 -62.16
N SER A 51 8.02 -199.29 -61.98
CA SER A 51 6.72 -198.64 -62.31
C SER A 51 5.95 -198.05 -61.11
N TYR A 52 6.40 -198.25 -59.86
CA TYR A 52 5.60 -197.92 -58.67
C TYR A 52 6.07 -196.67 -57.90
N THR A 53 7.33 -196.27 -58.06
CA THR A 53 7.95 -195.14 -57.35
C THR A 53 7.41 -193.78 -57.80
N LYS A 54 7.07 -193.63 -59.09
CA LYS A 54 6.54 -192.38 -59.68
C LYS A 54 5.09 -192.04 -59.27
N ILE A 55 4.33 -193.00 -58.74
CA ILE A 55 2.92 -192.80 -58.37
C ILE A 55 2.80 -192.36 -56.90
N PHE A 56 3.59 -192.96 -56.01
CA PHE A 56 3.58 -192.61 -54.58
C PHE A 56 4.26 -191.26 -54.27
N GLU A 57 5.35 -190.91 -54.98
CA GLU A 57 5.96 -189.58 -54.84
C GLU A 57 5.03 -188.45 -55.30
N LYS A 58 4.17 -188.69 -56.31
CA LYS A 58 3.20 -187.70 -56.78
C LYS A 58 2.03 -187.51 -55.80
N ALA A 59 1.50 -188.60 -55.26
CA ALA A 59 0.41 -188.56 -54.29
C ALA A 59 0.83 -187.95 -52.94
N GLY A 60 2.09 -188.17 -52.50
CA GLY A 60 2.63 -187.55 -51.30
C GLY A 60 2.80 -186.03 -51.43
N LYS A 61 3.21 -185.55 -52.61
CA LYS A 61 3.35 -184.11 -52.90
C LYS A 61 1.99 -183.40 -52.96
N GLU A 62 0.99 -184.01 -53.60
CA GLU A 62 -0.35 -183.45 -53.70
C GLU A 62 -1.08 -183.37 -52.34
N LEU A 63 -0.79 -184.27 -51.41
CA LEU A 63 -1.30 -184.22 -50.03
C LEU A 63 -0.62 -183.14 -49.17
N GLN A 64 0.67 -182.91 -49.37
CA GLN A 64 1.42 -181.83 -48.70
C GLN A 64 0.94 -180.45 -49.17
N ASP A 65 0.74 -180.28 -50.49
CA ASP A 65 0.20 -179.03 -51.06
C ASP A 65 -1.24 -178.73 -50.57
N LEU A 66 -2.03 -179.76 -50.28
CA LEU A 66 -3.38 -179.59 -49.72
C LEU A 66 -3.35 -179.16 -48.25
N ALA A 67 -2.39 -179.67 -47.47
CA ALA A 67 -2.18 -179.28 -46.07
C ALA A 67 -1.69 -177.82 -45.97
N ASP A 68 -0.75 -177.42 -46.85
CA ASP A 68 -0.23 -176.05 -46.88
C ASP A 68 -1.31 -175.04 -47.30
N ARG A 69 -2.20 -175.40 -48.24
CA ARG A 69 -3.39 -174.58 -48.60
C ARG A 69 -4.42 -174.48 -47.49
N SER A 70 -4.59 -175.51 -46.67
CA SER A 70 -5.50 -175.46 -45.53
C SER A 70 -4.99 -174.48 -44.46
N LYS A 71 -3.68 -174.41 -44.27
CA LYS A 71 -3.04 -173.50 -43.31
C LYS A 71 -3.11 -172.05 -43.79
N GLN A 72 -2.89 -171.80 -45.09
CA GLN A 72 -3.08 -170.47 -45.68
C GLN A 72 -4.52 -169.97 -45.54
N ASN A 73 -5.51 -170.84 -45.72
CA ASN A 73 -6.92 -170.46 -45.53
C ASN A 73 -7.26 -170.12 -44.06
N GLU A 74 -6.59 -170.71 -43.07
CA GLU A 74 -6.75 -170.31 -41.67
C GLU A 74 -6.20 -168.91 -41.42
N GLU A 75 -5.06 -168.56 -42.02
CA GLU A 75 -4.48 -167.21 -41.95
C GLU A 75 -5.37 -166.17 -42.66
N ASP A 76 -5.86 -166.45 -43.86
CA ASP A 76 -6.75 -165.55 -44.61
C ASP A 76 -8.10 -165.30 -43.89
N ILE A 77 -8.63 -166.30 -43.17
CA ILE A 77 -9.85 -166.15 -42.35
C ILE A 77 -9.60 -165.25 -41.14
N ALA A 78 -8.44 -165.36 -40.50
CA ALA A 78 -8.07 -164.48 -39.38
C ALA A 78 -7.91 -163.02 -39.84
N GLU A 79 -7.36 -162.79 -41.04
CA GLU A 79 -7.21 -161.45 -41.62
C GLU A 79 -8.57 -160.82 -42.00
N LEU A 80 -9.51 -161.62 -42.52
CA LEU A 80 -10.88 -161.17 -42.81
C LEU A 80 -11.69 -160.83 -41.56
N GLN A 81 -11.44 -161.49 -40.42
CA GLN A 81 -12.08 -161.16 -39.15
C GLN A 81 -11.63 -159.79 -38.64
N ASN A 82 -10.33 -159.48 -38.69
CA ASN A 82 -9.83 -158.15 -38.33
C ASN A 82 -10.40 -157.04 -39.24
N ALA A 83 -10.51 -157.28 -40.55
CA ALA A 83 -11.09 -156.32 -41.48
C ALA A 83 -12.59 -156.05 -41.21
N MET A 84 -13.34 -157.05 -40.73
CA MET A 84 -14.74 -156.88 -40.35
C MET A 84 -14.92 -156.02 -39.08
N ASP A 85 -14.03 -156.17 -38.10
CA ASP A 85 -14.08 -155.37 -36.87
C ASP A 85 -13.74 -153.88 -37.14
N GLU A 86 -12.83 -153.60 -38.07
CA GLU A 86 -12.54 -152.22 -38.51
C GLU A 86 -13.75 -151.55 -39.20
N VAL A 87 -14.50 -152.27 -40.02
CA VAL A 87 -15.71 -151.76 -40.69
C VAL A 87 -16.83 -151.49 -39.69
N GLU A 88 -16.98 -152.32 -38.64
CA GLU A 88 -17.99 -152.10 -37.59
C GLU A 88 -17.68 -150.82 -36.78
N ASN A 89 -16.40 -150.48 -36.58
CA ASN A 89 -15.98 -149.22 -35.94
C ASN A 89 -16.27 -147.97 -36.80
N VAL A 90 -15.92 -148.00 -38.10
CA VAL A 90 -16.16 -146.86 -39.01
C VAL A 90 -17.66 -146.56 -39.17
N ALA A 91 -18.52 -147.58 -39.11
CA ALA A 91 -19.97 -147.39 -39.13
C ALA A 91 -20.50 -146.69 -37.85
N ALA A 92 -19.89 -146.96 -36.69
CA ALA A 92 -20.24 -146.29 -35.44
C ALA A 92 -19.80 -144.81 -35.44
N GLU A 93 -18.59 -144.51 -35.92
CA GLU A 93 -18.09 -143.14 -36.03
C GLU A 93 -18.94 -142.26 -36.98
N ASN A 94 -19.37 -142.80 -38.13
CA ASN A 94 -20.25 -142.06 -39.05
C ASN A 94 -21.63 -141.78 -38.47
N THR A 95 -22.12 -142.61 -37.55
CA THR A 95 -23.41 -142.36 -36.88
C THR A 95 -23.29 -141.20 -35.90
N LEU A 96 -22.20 -141.14 -35.13
CA LEU A 96 -21.89 -140.02 -34.23
C LEU A 96 -21.64 -138.71 -34.99
N LEU A 97 -20.95 -138.76 -36.12
CA LEU A 97 -20.69 -137.57 -36.95
C LEU A 97 -22.00 -136.96 -37.49
N LYS A 98 -22.96 -137.80 -37.90
CA LYS A 98 -24.27 -137.33 -38.34
C LYS A 98 -25.04 -136.64 -37.22
N GLU A 99 -25.03 -137.23 -36.01
CA GLU A 99 -25.71 -136.67 -34.84
C GLU A 99 -25.10 -135.32 -34.42
N TYR A 100 -23.76 -135.15 -34.52
CA TYR A 100 -23.07 -133.89 -34.25
C TYR A 100 -23.45 -132.77 -35.25
N VAL A 101 -23.58 -133.10 -36.54
CA VAL A 101 -23.95 -132.14 -37.58
C VAL A 101 -25.39 -131.66 -37.40
N ASP A 102 -26.32 -132.57 -37.11
CA ASP A 102 -27.74 -132.23 -36.91
C ASP A 102 -27.92 -131.30 -35.69
N ILE A 103 -27.18 -131.53 -34.60
CA ILE A 103 -27.16 -130.65 -33.42
C ILE A 103 -26.61 -129.26 -33.77
N SER A 104 -25.52 -129.19 -34.54
CA SER A 104 -24.88 -127.93 -34.92
C SER A 104 -25.79 -127.05 -35.80
N ILE A 105 -26.51 -127.68 -36.73
CA ILE A 105 -27.49 -126.98 -37.59
C ILE A 105 -28.63 -126.40 -36.75
N ALA A 106 -29.19 -127.18 -35.81
CA ALA A 106 -30.27 -126.73 -34.95
C ALA A 106 -29.85 -125.54 -34.06
N SER A 107 -28.61 -125.55 -33.54
CA SER A 107 -28.08 -124.44 -32.74
C SER A 107 -27.97 -123.15 -33.55
N ILE A 108 -27.41 -123.22 -34.77
CA ILE A 108 -27.25 -122.04 -35.65
C ILE A 108 -28.60 -121.43 -36.03
N GLN A 109 -29.61 -122.26 -36.29
CA GLN A 109 -30.95 -121.77 -36.61
C GLN A 109 -31.58 -121.04 -35.41
N SER A 110 -31.46 -121.61 -34.20
CA SER A 110 -31.93 -120.99 -32.97
C SER A 110 -31.27 -119.63 -32.71
N ASP A 111 -29.95 -119.53 -32.90
CA ASP A 111 -29.20 -118.28 -32.68
C ASP A 111 -29.62 -117.19 -33.69
N ASN A 112 -29.77 -117.55 -34.97
CA ASN A 112 -30.21 -116.62 -36.00
C ASN A 112 -31.64 -116.10 -35.75
N ASP A 113 -32.57 -116.97 -35.37
CA ASP A 113 -33.94 -116.57 -35.03
C ASP A 113 -33.97 -115.59 -33.85
N ALA A 114 -33.13 -115.81 -32.84
CA ALA A 114 -33.00 -114.90 -31.71
C ALA A 114 -32.45 -113.52 -32.12
N ILE A 115 -31.43 -113.49 -32.97
CA ILE A 115 -30.83 -112.24 -33.48
C ILE A 115 -31.85 -111.43 -34.29
N PHE A 116 -32.55 -112.06 -35.23
CA PHE A 116 -33.53 -111.36 -36.07
C PHE A 116 -34.70 -110.83 -35.24
N LYS A 117 -35.19 -111.60 -34.27
CA LYS A 117 -36.27 -111.16 -33.38
C LYS A 117 -35.88 -109.92 -32.55
N ASN A 118 -34.64 -109.87 -32.06
CA ASN A 118 -34.13 -108.69 -31.35
C ASN A 118 -33.96 -107.48 -32.28
N PHE A 119 -33.44 -107.68 -33.50
CA PHE A 119 -33.28 -106.60 -34.48
C PHE A 119 -34.63 -105.94 -34.82
N TYR A 120 -35.64 -106.74 -35.13
CA TYR A 120 -36.96 -106.21 -35.46
C TYR A 120 -37.64 -105.53 -34.26
N SER A 121 -37.46 -106.06 -33.04
CA SER A 121 -37.99 -105.43 -31.83
C SER A 121 -37.37 -104.04 -31.58
N ASN A 122 -36.06 -103.89 -31.80
CA ASN A 122 -35.37 -102.59 -31.67
C ASN A 122 -35.78 -101.60 -32.77
N LEU A 123 -35.98 -102.09 -34.00
CA LEU A 123 -36.45 -101.26 -35.11
C LEU A 123 -37.86 -100.71 -34.83
N ASP A 124 -38.75 -101.54 -34.29
CA ASP A 124 -40.10 -101.13 -33.91
C ASP A 124 -40.10 -100.17 -32.72
N ALA A 125 -39.23 -100.38 -31.72
CA ALA A 125 -39.06 -99.44 -30.61
C ALA A 125 -38.59 -98.06 -31.11
N LEU A 126 -37.63 -98.02 -32.03
CA LEU A 126 -37.14 -96.77 -32.63
C LEU A 126 -38.22 -96.10 -33.48
N ARG A 127 -38.95 -96.87 -34.28
CA ARG A 127 -40.07 -96.37 -35.09
C ARG A 127 -41.17 -95.79 -34.21
N SER A 128 -41.47 -96.41 -33.08
CA SER A 128 -42.44 -95.88 -32.11
C SER A 128 -41.96 -94.56 -31.49
N GLN A 129 -40.68 -94.45 -31.12
CA GLN A 129 -40.11 -93.18 -30.62
C GLN A 129 -40.23 -92.06 -31.65
N VAL A 130 -39.95 -92.32 -32.93
CA VAL A 130 -40.07 -91.33 -34.01
C VAL A 130 -41.54 -90.98 -34.30
N ASN A 131 -42.44 -91.96 -34.31
CA ASN A 131 -43.88 -91.71 -34.52
C ASN A 131 -44.53 -90.96 -33.35
N ASN A 132 -43.97 -91.05 -32.14
CA ASN A 132 -44.42 -90.29 -30.98
C ASN A 132 -43.89 -88.84 -30.98
N LEU A 133 -42.94 -88.49 -31.85
CA LEU A 133 -42.60 -87.10 -32.10
C LEU A 133 -43.71 -86.47 -32.95
N ASP A 134 -44.35 -85.44 -32.42
CA ASP A 134 -45.33 -84.64 -33.14
C ASP A 134 -44.59 -83.55 -33.95
N PRO A 135 -44.50 -83.68 -35.29
CA PRO A 135 -43.78 -82.71 -36.12
C PRO A 135 -44.37 -81.30 -36.02
N THR A 136 -45.67 -81.22 -35.72
CA THR A 136 -46.40 -79.96 -35.51
C THR A 136 -45.87 -79.24 -34.28
N LYS A 137 -45.74 -79.94 -33.14
CA LYS A 137 -45.18 -79.37 -31.91
C LYS A 137 -43.73 -78.94 -32.06
N VAL A 138 -42.92 -79.73 -32.79
CA VAL A 138 -41.54 -79.34 -33.07
C VAL A 138 -41.49 -78.07 -33.92
N SER A 139 -42.32 -77.96 -34.96
CA SER A 139 -42.43 -76.76 -35.79
C SER A 139 -42.95 -75.56 -35.00
N GLU A 140 -43.91 -75.74 -34.10
CA GLU A 140 -44.42 -74.69 -33.21
C GLU A 140 -43.34 -74.19 -32.25
N MET A 141 -42.57 -75.09 -31.64
CA MET A 141 -41.46 -74.71 -30.76
C MET A 141 -40.38 -73.91 -31.49
N VAL A 142 -40.04 -74.32 -32.71
CA VAL A 142 -39.08 -73.60 -33.56
C VAL A 142 -39.64 -72.22 -33.94
N GLY A 143 -40.90 -72.14 -34.38
CA GLY A 143 -41.53 -70.86 -34.72
C GLY A 143 -41.65 -69.90 -33.52
N GLN A 144 -41.94 -70.43 -32.32
CA GLN A 144 -41.93 -69.64 -31.08
C GLN A 144 -40.52 -69.14 -30.73
N ALA A 145 -39.48 -69.96 -30.94
CA ALA A 145 -38.09 -69.56 -30.72
C ALA A 145 -37.68 -68.45 -31.70
N ASP A 146 -38.02 -68.58 -32.97
CA ASP A 146 -37.74 -67.57 -34.01
C ASP A 146 -38.45 -66.25 -33.70
N SER A 147 -39.72 -66.31 -33.28
CA SER A 147 -40.46 -65.10 -32.90
C SER A 147 -39.82 -64.41 -31.69
N ARG A 148 -39.41 -65.15 -30.67
CA ARG A 148 -38.71 -64.59 -29.50
C ARG A 148 -37.34 -64.02 -29.87
N LEU A 149 -36.62 -64.67 -30.77
CA LEU A 149 -35.33 -64.19 -31.28
C LEU A 149 -35.51 -62.86 -32.01
N SER A 150 -36.50 -62.76 -32.90
CA SER A 150 -36.81 -61.54 -33.63
C SER A 150 -37.20 -60.39 -32.70
N VAL A 151 -37.98 -60.64 -31.65
CA VAL A 151 -38.30 -59.62 -30.63
C VAL A 151 -37.02 -59.17 -29.91
N ALA A 152 -36.17 -60.11 -29.48
CA ALA A 152 -34.93 -59.79 -28.77
C ALA A 152 -33.95 -58.98 -29.65
N GLU A 153 -33.85 -59.30 -30.95
CA GLU A 153 -33.04 -58.54 -31.90
C GLU A 153 -33.53 -57.09 -32.02
N ASN A 154 -34.85 -56.88 -32.09
CA ASN A 154 -35.42 -55.53 -32.13
C ASN A 154 -35.19 -54.75 -30.83
N ASP A 155 -35.34 -55.39 -29.67
CA ASP A 155 -35.07 -54.76 -28.37
C ASP A 155 -33.59 -54.36 -28.24
N ILE A 156 -32.67 -55.23 -28.70
CA ILE A 156 -31.24 -54.94 -28.73
C ILE A 156 -30.94 -53.73 -29.63
N LEU A 157 -31.53 -53.66 -30.82
CA LEU A 157 -31.38 -52.51 -31.72
C LEU A 157 -31.88 -51.21 -31.08
N GLY A 158 -33.02 -51.27 -30.36
CA GLY A 158 -33.54 -50.13 -29.61
C GLY A 158 -32.58 -49.67 -28.50
N LEU A 159 -32.09 -50.61 -27.70
CA LEU A 159 -31.11 -50.33 -26.64
C LEU A 159 -29.80 -49.76 -27.19
N GLN A 160 -29.33 -50.25 -28.33
CA GLN A 160 -28.15 -49.69 -29.01
C GLN A 160 -28.37 -48.23 -29.39
N GLY A 161 -29.53 -47.90 -29.95
CA GLY A 161 -29.88 -46.51 -30.29
C GLY A 161 -29.95 -45.59 -29.06
N ASP A 162 -30.46 -46.09 -27.92
CA ASP A 162 -30.48 -45.30 -26.68
C ASP A 162 -29.09 -45.14 -26.05
N VAL A 163 -28.22 -46.15 -26.16
CA VAL A 163 -26.81 -46.05 -25.78
C VAL A 163 -26.10 -44.98 -26.62
N GLU A 164 -26.31 -44.96 -27.93
CA GLU A 164 -25.73 -43.93 -28.80
C GLU A 164 -26.19 -42.51 -28.43
N LYS A 165 -27.48 -42.32 -28.15
CA LYS A 165 -27.98 -41.02 -27.66
C LYS A 165 -27.33 -40.62 -26.34
N ASN A 166 -27.22 -41.56 -25.39
CA ASN A 166 -26.60 -41.30 -24.09
C ASN A 166 -25.13 -40.93 -24.23
N LEU A 167 -24.38 -41.59 -25.12
CA LEU A 167 -23.00 -41.21 -25.45
C LEU A 167 -22.93 -39.77 -25.99
N GLY A 168 -23.88 -39.38 -26.85
CA GLY A 168 -24.00 -38.00 -27.33
C GLY A 168 -24.26 -36.98 -26.21
N TYR A 169 -25.17 -37.29 -25.28
CA TYR A 169 -25.42 -36.43 -24.12
C TYR A 169 -24.23 -36.34 -23.17
N ILE A 170 -23.51 -37.43 -22.94
CA ILE A 170 -22.29 -37.45 -22.13
C ILE A 170 -21.23 -36.54 -22.75
N ALA A 171 -20.99 -36.66 -24.06
CA ALA A 171 -20.02 -35.82 -24.76
C ALA A 171 -20.38 -34.33 -24.69
N LYS A 172 -21.67 -34.00 -24.79
CA LYS A 172 -22.15 -32.62 -24.63
C LYS A 172 -21.94 -32.11 -23.20
N ASN A 173 -22.28 -32.90 -22.20
CA ASN A 173 -22.08 -32.53 -20.80
C ASN A 173 -20.59 -32.34 -20.47
N GLU A 174 -19.71 -33.15 -21.05
CA GLU A 174 -18.26 -33.00 -20.88
C GLU A 174 -17.77 -31.66 -21.45
N ALA A 175 -18.26 -31.26 -22.63
CA ALA A 175 -17.97 -29.95 -23.22
C ALA A 175 -18.52 -28.79 -22.37
N ASP A 176 -19.78 -28.87 -21.93
CA ASP A 176 -20.41 -27.84 -21.08
C ASP A 176 -19.67 -27.69 -19.74
N ILE A 177 -19.23 -28.79 -19.13
CA ILE A 177 -18.40 -28.78 -17.91
C ILE A 177 -17.05 -28.11 -18.15
N SER A 178 -16.41 -28.35 -19.30
CA SER A 178 -15.15 -27.69 -19.66
C SER A 178 -15.32 -26.17 -19.76
N GLU A 179 -16.38 -25.70 -20.42
CA GLU A 179 -16.67 -24.27 -20.54
C GLU A 179 -16.96 -23.63 -19.17
N VAL A 180 -17.73 -24.30 -18.31
CA VAL A 180 -17.98 -23.84 -16.94
C VAL A 180 -16.68 -23.73 -16.14
N ASN A 181 -15.76 -24.70 -16.27
CA ASN A 181 -14.48 -24.65 -15.59
C ASN A 181 -13.63 -23.45 -16.04
N GLU A 182 -13.58 -23.15 -17.33
CA GLU A 182 -12.86 -21.96 -17.84
C GLU A 182 -13.44 -20.65 -17.27
N VAL A 183 -14.77 -20.54 -17.18
CA VAL A 183 -15.44 -19.37 -16.57
C VAL A 183 -15.13 -19.27 -15.07
N VAL A 184 -15.11 -20.39 -14.35
CA VAL A 184 -14.77 -20.42 -12.91
C VAL A 184 -13.33 -19.98 -12.69
N GLU A 185 -12.38 -20.43 -13.52
CA GLU A 185 -10.99 -20.00 -13.44
C GLU A 185 -10.85 -18.50 -13.68
N LYS A 186 -11.52 -17.97 -14.71
CA LYS A 186 -11.53 -16.53 -14.99
C LYS A 186 -12.12 -15.72 -13.84
N ASN A 187 -13.27 -16.13 -13.31
CA ASN A 187 -13.90 -15.46 -12.17
C ASN A 187 -13.00 -15.49 -10.92
N THR A 188 -12.28 -16.60 -10.70
CA THR A 188 -11.32 -16.72 -9.60
C THR A 188 -10.19 -15.70 -9.75
N ALA A 189 -9.66 -15.53 -10.97
CA ALA A 189 -8.64 -14.52 -11.25
C ALA A 189 -9.17 -13.08 -11.08
N ASP A 190 -10.38 -12.79 -11.57
CA ASP A 190 -11.01 -11.46 -11.44
C ASP A 190 -11.29 -11.12 -9.97
N ILE A 191 -11.74 -12.08 -9.15
CA ILE A 191 -11.91 -11.93 -7.70
C ILE A 191 -10.57 -11.61 -7.03
N ALA A 192 -9.50 -12.32 -7.38
CA ALA A 192 -8.17 -12.08 -6.83
C ALA A 192 -7.67 -10.67 -7.17
N LYS A 193 -7.89 -10.21 -8.41
CA LYS A 193 -7.56 -8.85 -8.83
C LYS A 193 -8.37 -7.80 -8.07
N ASN A 194 -9.68 -7.98 -7.97
CA ASN A 194 -10.55 -7.08 -7.22
C ASN A 194 -10.14 -6.99 -5.76
N LYS A 195 -9.73 -8.10 -5.14
CA LYS A 195 -9.20 -8.11 -3.77
C LYS A 195 -7.95 -7.25 -3.64
N ALA A 196 -6.99 -7.37 -4.56
CA ALA A 196 -5.78 -6.56 -4.56
C ALA A 196 -6.07 -5.06 -4.80
N ASP A 197 -7.03 -4.74 -5.68
CA ASP A 197 -7.43 -3.35 -5.92
C ASP A 197 -8.15 -2.74 -4.70
N ILE A 198 -8.95 -3.53 -3.98
CA ILE A 198 -9.56 -3.12 -2.70
C ILE A 198 -8.48 -2.84 -1.65
N GLU A 199 -7.47 -3.70 -1.52
CA GLU A 199 -6.35 -3.50 -0.58
C GLU A 199 -5.60 -2.18 -0.86
N LYS A 200 -5.30 -1.88 -2.12
CA LYS A 200 -4.69 -0.58 -2.51
C LYS A 200 -5.59 0.61 -2.21
N ASN A 201 -6.89 0.49 -2.43
CA ASN A 201 -7.83 1.56 -2.09
C ASN A 201 -7.88 1.81 -0.59
N LEU A 202 -7.78 0.76 0.24
CA LEU A 202 -7.68 0.92 1.70
C LEU A 202 -6.39 1.64 2.10
N GLU A 203 -5.26 1.33 1.48
CA GLU A 203 -3.99 2.05 1.70
C GLU A 203 -4.09 3.54 1.32
N HIS A 204 -4.72 3.85 0.18
CA HIS A 204 -4.95 5.22 -0.26
C HIS A 204 -5.89 5.98 0.68
N ILE A 205 -6.95 5.33 1.18
CA ILE A 205 -7.87 5.93 2.16
C ILE A 205 -7.12 6.26 3.45
N ALA A 206 -6.31 5.34 3.97
CA ALA A 206 -5.52 5.55 5.18
C ALA A 206 -4.52 6.71 5.02
N LYS A 207 -3.89 6.82 3.84
CA LYS A 207 -3.01 7.96 3.52
C LYS A 207 -3.77 9.27 3.49
N ASN A 208 -4.93 9.31 2.82
CA ASN A 208 -5.75 10.53 2.76
C ASN A 208 -6.23 10.95 4.15
N GLU A 209 -6.56 10.00 5.04
CA GLU A 209 -6.94 10.29 6.42
C GLU A 209 -5.78 10.96 7.18
N ALA A 210 -4.55 10.47 7.01
CA ALA A 210 -3.35 11.09 7.60
C ALA A 210 -3.09 12.49 7.03
N ASP A 211 -3.16 12.65 5.71
CA ASP A 211 -2.96 13.95 5.03
C ASP A 211 -4.02 14.98 5.50
N ILE A 212 -5.29 14.57 5.68
CA ILE A 212 -6.36 15.42 6.22
C ILE A 212 -6.06 15.83 7.67
N SER A 213 -5.53 14.92 8.49
CA SER A 213 -5.14 15.22 9.87
C SER A 213 -4.05 16.29 9.94
N GLU A 214 -3.01 16.18 9.10
CA GLU A 214 -1.93 17.18 9.02
C GLU A 214 -2.46 18.55 8.55
N VAL A 215 -3.33 18.57 7.55
CA VAL A 215 -3.98 19.80 7.10
C VAL A 215 -4.78 20.46 8.23
N ASN A 216 -5.51 19.68 9.03
CA ASN A 216 -6.26 20.22 10.17
C ASN A 216 -5.34 20.85 11.23
N GLU A 217 -4.21 20.23 11.57
CA GLU A 217 -3.23 20.80 12.49
C GLU A 217 -2.68 22.15 11.98
N VAL A 218 -2.38 22.24 10.68
CA VAL A 218 -1.93 23.49 10.05
C VAL A 218 -3.03 24.56 10.10
N VAL A 219 -4.29 24.20 9.85
CA VAL A 219 -5.43 25.12 9.91
C VAL A 219 -5.65 25.66 11.33
N GLU A 220 -5.55 24.79 12.34
CA GLU A 220 -5.65 25.19 13.75
C GLU A 220 -4.55 26.19 14.13
N LYS A 221 -3.30 25.91 13.74
CA LYS A 221 -2.17 26.81 13.96
C LYS A 221 -2.39 28.16 13.27
N ASN A 222 -2.79 28.17 12.01
CA ASN A 222 -3.07 29.40 11.28
C ASN A 222 -4.19 30.21 11.92
N THR A 223 -5.22 29.55 12.45
CA THR A 223 -6.31 30.21 13.18
C THR A 223 -5.80 30.88 14.46
N ALA A 224 -4.92 30.22 15.20
CA ALA A 224 -4.28 30.81 16.39
C ALA A 224 -3.39 32.02 16.03
N ASP A 225 -2.58 31.92 14.97
CA ASP A 225 -1.72 33.01 14.51
C ASP A 225 -2.53 34.22 14.02
N ILE A 226 -3.65 33.99 13.32
CA ILE A 226 -4.58 35.06 12.93
C ILE A 226 -5.18 35.75 14.15
N ALA A 227 -5.59 35.00 15.18
CA ALA A 227 -6.13 35.57 16.41
C ALA A 227 -5.11 36.43 17.14
N LYS A 228 -3.84 35.99 17.20
CA LYS A 228 -2.74 36.77 17.77
C LYS A 228 -2.49 38.07 17.00
N ASN A 229 -2.40 37.98 15.66
CA ASN A 229 -2.22 39.15 14.80
C ASN A 229 -3.36 40.16 14.98
N LYS A 230 -4.60 39.70 15.12
CA LYS A 230 -5.75 40.57 15.40
C LYS A 230 -5.58 41.34 16.72
N ALA A 231 -5.14 40.67 17.79
CA ALA A 231 -4.90 41.30 19.09
C ALA A 231 -3.74 42.33 19.03
N ASP A 232 -2.66 42.00 18.31
CA ASP A 232 -1.52 42.92 18.11
C ASP A 232 -1.93 44.17 17.31
N ILE A 233 -2.79 44.02 16.30
CA ILE A 233 -3.37 45.14 15.54
C ILE A 233 -4.23 46.04 16.45
N GLU A 234 -5.10 45.45 17.28
CA GLU A 234 -5.94 46.21 18.22
C GLU A 234 -5.09 47.01 19.22
N LYS A 235 -3.99 46.41 19.71
CA LYS A 235 -3.04 47.11 20.59
C LYS A 235 -2.34 48.27 19.89
N ASN A 236 -1.90 48.07 18.64
CA ASN A 236 -1.28 49.13 17.84
C ASN A 236 -2.25 50.29 17.56
N LEU A 237 -3.52 50.01 17.29
CA LEU A 237 -4.55 51.04 17.17
C LEU A 237 -4.68 51.86 18.46
N GLY A 238 -4.64 51.20 19.62
CA GLY A 238 -4.62 51.87 20.92
C GLY A 238 -3.41 52.80 21.10
N TYR A 239 -2.22 52.38 20.68
CA TYR A 239 -1.02 53.24 20.72
C TYR A 239 -1.09 54.42 19.75
N ILE A 240 -1.63 54.21 18.55
CA ILE A 240 -1.83 55.29 17.58
C ILE A 240 -2.78 56.35 18.14
N ALA A 241 -3.92 55.95 18.71
CA ALA A 241 -4.88 56.87 19.31
C ALA A 241 -4.27 57.66 20.48
N LYS A 242 -3.44 57.02 21.30
CA LYS A 242 -2.71 57.71 22.38
C LYS A 242 -1.73 58.74 21.82
N ASN A 243 -0.94 58.37 20.82
CA ASN A 243 0.02 59.29 20.20
C ASN A 243 -0.69 60.48 19.54
N GLU A 244 -1.86 60.27 18.94
CA GLU A 244 -2.68 61.34 18.36
C GLU A 244 -3.14 62.33 19.44
N ALA A 245 -3.59 61.83 20.60
CA ALA A 245 -3.95 62.66 21.75
C ALA A 245 -2.74 63.44 22.30
N ASP A 246 -1.59 62.79 22.48
CA ASP A 246 -0.36 63.41 22.97
C ASP A 246 0.12 64.52 22.01
N ILE A 247 0.03 64.30 20.69
CA ILE A 247 0.34 65.32 19.67
C ILE A 247 -0.62 66.51 19.75
N SER A 248 -1.92 66.25 19.97
CA SER A 248 -2.91 67.32 20.13
C SER A 248 -2.60 68.21 21.34
N GLU A 249 -2.24 67.61 22.48
CA GLU A 249 -1.86 68.36 23.69
C GLU A 249 -0.59 69.20 23.46
N VAL A 250 0.41 68.64 22.78
CA VAL A 250 1.63 69.39 22.40
C VAL A 250 1.29 70.58 21.50
N ASN A 251 0.39 70.42 20.54
CA ASN A 251 -0.03 71.52 19.66
C ASN A 251 -0.72 72.64 20.44
N GLU A 252 -1.60 72.32 21.39
CA GLU A 252 -2.24 73.33 22.25
C GLU A 252 -1.20 74.13 23.06
N VAL A 253 -0.19 73.44 23.61
CA VAL A 253 0.92 74.10 24.32
C VAL A 253 1.73 75.01 23.40
N VAL A 254 2.02 74.56 22.16
CA VAL A 254 2.74 75.36 21.16
C VAL A 254 1.95 76.60 20.76
N GLU A 255 0.64 76.48 20.54
CA GLU A 255 -0.23 77.62 20.23
C GLU A 255 -0.23 78.64 21.37
N LYS A 256 -0.36 78.19 22.62
CA LYS A 256 -0.29 79.06 23.80
C LYS A 256 1.04 79.78 23.90
N ASN A 257 2.15 79.05 23.76
CA ASN A 257 3.49 79.65 23.79
C ASN A 257 3.68 80.67 22.66
N THR A 258 3.14 80.41 21.47
CA THR A 258 3.16 81.33 20.34
C THR A 258 2.42 82.63 20.67
N ALA A 259 1.25 82.54 21.31
CA ALA A 259 0.49 83.70 21.76
C ALA A 259 1.23 84.50 22.85
N ASP A 260 1.83 83.81 23.83
CA ASP A 260 2.59 84.45 24.91
C ASP A 260 3.84 85.18 24.36
N ILE A 261 4.54 84.58 23.39
CA ILE A 261 5.66 85.24 22.69
C ILE A 261 5.19 86.50 21.96
N ALA A 262 4.06 86.44 21.26
CA ALA A 262 3.51 87.60 20.55
C ALA A 262 3.14 88.74 21.52
N LYS A 263 2.56 88.40 22.68
CA LYS A 263 2.25 89.36 23.75
C LYS A 263 3.53 90.00 24.31
N ASN A 264 4.52 89.18 24.66
CA ASN A 264 5.80 89.67 25.16
C ASN A 264 6.49 90.61 24.15
N LYS A 265 6.41 90.31 22.85
CA LYS A 265 6.93 91.19 21.79
C LYS A 265 6.23 92.56 21.80
N ALA A 266 4.91 92.59 21.90
CA ALA A 266 4.15 93.85 21.98
C ALA A 266 4.48 94.64 23.25
N ASP A 267 4.64 93.97 24.40
CA ASP A 267 5.04 94.61 25.65
C ASP A 267 6.45 95.21 25.57
N ILE A 268 7.39 94.53 24.90
CA ILE A 268 8.74 95.06 24.63
C ILE A 268 8.67 96.30 23.75
N GLU A 269 7.91 96.28 22.65
CA GLU A 269 7.74 97.44 21.76
C GLU A 269 7.17 98.65 22.50
N LYS A 270 6.19 98.43 23.38
CA LYS A 270 5.62 99.48 24.23
C LYS A 270 6.66 100.05 25.21
N ASN A 271 7.45 99.19 25.84
CA ASN A 271 8.51 99.63 26.74
C ASN A 271 9.59 100.43 26.03
N LEU A 272 9.98 100.05 24.79
CA LEU A 272 10.88 100.86 23.96
C LEU A 272 10.30 102.25 23.69
N GLY A 273 9.01 102.35 23.42
CA GLY A 273 8.32 103.64 23.28
C GLY A 273 8.39 104.50 24.55
N TYR A 274 8.21 103.89 25.73
CA TYR A 274 8.37 104.60 27.00
C TYR A 274 9.80 105.06 27.28
N ILE A 275 10.80 104.23 26.95
CA ILE A 275 12.21 104.59 27.08
C ILE A 275 12.53 105.80 26.20
N ALA A 276 12.13 105.77 24.93
CA ALA A 276 12.36 106.88 24.01
C ALA A 276 11.70 108.19 24.48
N LYS A 277 10.49 108.10 25.05
CA LYS A 277 9.82 109.26 25.64
C LYS A 277 10.60 109.80 26.84
N ASN A 278 11.01 108.93 27.76
CA ASN A 278 11.78 109.35 28.93
C ASN A 278 13.12 109.98 28.54
N GLU A 279 13.78 109.48 27.49
CA GLU A 279 15.01 110.07 26.95
C GLU A 279 14.77 111.48 26.43
N ALA A 280 13.67 111.71 25.70
CA ALA A 280 13.28 113.05 25.24
C ALA A 280 12.96 114.00 26.41
N ASP A 281 12.17 113.53 27.39
CA ASP A 281 11.82 114.31 28.58
C ASP A 281 13.09 114.70 29.38
N ILE A 282 14.06 113.79 29.52
CA ILE A 282 15.36 114.07 30.18
C ILE A 282 16.16 115.12 29.39
N SER A 283 16.17 115.04 28.06
CA SER A 283 16.85 116.03 27.21
C SER A 283 16.27 117.43 27.41
N GLU A 284 14.94 117.56 27.43
CA GLU A 284 14.26 118.84 27.67
C GLU A 284 14.61 119.40 29.07
N VAL A 285 14.59 118.54 30.10
CA VAL A 285 15.01 118.94 31.46
C VAL A 285 16.45 119.44 31.47
N ASN A 286 17.38 118.78 30.77
CA ASN A 286 18.76 119.21 30.68
C ASN A 286 18.91 120.59 30.02
N GLU A 287 18.18 120.86 28.93
CA GLU A 287 18.17 122.19 28.30
C GLU A 287 17.68 123.28 29.26
N VAL A 288 16.63 122.99 30.03
CA VAL A 288 16.11 123.91 31.05
C VAL A 288 17.15 124.15 32.16
N VAL A 289 17.84 123.10 32.61
CA VAL A 289 18.91 123.20 33.63
C VAL A 289 20.09 124.02 33.12
N GLU A 290 20.52 123.83 31.87
CA GLU A 290 21.59 124.62 31.25
C GLU A 290 21.21 126.10 31.18
N LYS A 291 19.98 126.40 30.75
CA LYS A 291 19.46 127.78 30.70
C LYS A 291 19.44 128.41 32.09
N ASN A 292 18.89 127.71 33.08
CA ASN A 292 18.85 128.20 34.46
C ASN A 292 20.26 128.43 35.02
N THR A 293 21.21 127.55 34.71
CA THR A 293 22.62 127.70 35.10
C THR A 293 23.23 128.98 34.50
N ALA A 294 22.98 129.24 33.22
CA ALA A 294 23.44 130.46 32.55
C ALA A 294 22.80 131.73 33.15
N ASP A 295 21.50 131.69 33.45
CA ASP A 295 20.79 132.83 34.05
C ASP A 295 21.24 133.10 35.48
N ILE A 296 21.51 132.06 36.28
CA ILE A 296 22.13 132.20 37.61
C ILE A 296 23.52 132.86 37.49
N ALA A 297 24.34 132.46 36.51
CA ALA A 297 25.66 133.06 36.29
C ALA A 297 25.56 134.55 35.93
N LYS A 298 24.61 134.93 35.04
CA LYS A 298 24.33 136.34 34.71
C LYS A 298 23.87 137.12 35.94
N ASN A 299 22.94 136.58 36.72
CA ASN A 299 22.46 137.22 37.94
C ASN A 299 23.59 137.41 38.96
N LYS A 300 24.48 136.42 39.13
CA LYS A 300 25.66 136.52 39.99
C LYS A 300 26.60 137.64 39.54
N ALA A 301 26.84 137.77 38.23
CA ALA A 301 27.65 138.85 37.67
C ALA A 301 27.00 140.23 37.90
N ALA A 302 25.69 140.35 37.66
CA ALA A 302 24.93 141.58 37.90
C ALA A 302 24.94 141.99 39.39
N ILE A 303 24.76 141.05 40.32
CA ILE A 303 24.85 141.31 41.76
C ILE A 303 26.27 141.77 42.15
N SER A 304 27.31 141.16 41.56
CA SER A 304 28.70 141.57 41.80
C SER A 304 28.94 143.00 41.31
N GLN A 305 28.44 143.37 40.13
CA GLN A 305 28.52 144.73 39.62
C GLN A 305 27.76 145.72 40.49
N ASN A 306 26.52 145.39 40.89
CA ASN A 306 25.74 146.23 41.81
C ASN A 306 26.48 146.45 43.14
N THR A 307 27.20 145.44 43.64
CA THR A 307 28.01 145.57 44.85
C THR A 307 29.13 146.61 44.68
N VAL A 308 29.81 146.61 43.52
CA VAL A 308 30.83 147.60 43.15
C VAL A 308 30.22 149.00 43.03
N ASP A 309 29.07 149.11 42.34
CA ASP A 309 28.39 150.39 42.12
C ASP A 309 27.90 151.01 43.44
N ILE A 310 27.39 150.18 44.36
CA ILE A 310 27.01 150.61 45.72
C ILE A 310 28.24 151.11 46.48
N ALA A 311 29.38 150.41 46.42
CA ALA A 311 30.62 150.84 47.07
C ALA A 311 31.10 152.19 46.51
N HIS A 312 31.05 152.37 45.19
CA HIS A 312 31.40 153.64 44.54
C HIS A 312 30.45 154.78 44.93
N ASN A 313 29.14 154.52 44.94
CA ASN A 313 28.14 155.50 45.38
C ASN A 313 28.32 155.87 46.86
N SER A 314 28.60 154.90 47.73
CA SER A 314 28.93 155.14 49.14
C SER A 314 30.14 156.06 49.29
N ALA A 315 31.24 155.79 48.56
CA ALA A 315 32.43 156.65 48.57
C ALA A 315 32.15 158.07 48.05
N ARG A 316 31.32 158.20 47.00
CA ARG A 316 30.88 159.50 46.47
C ARG A 316 30.04 160.28 47.49
N ILE A 317 29.10 159.61 48.18
CA ILE A 317 28.28 160.23 49.23
C ILE A 317 29.17 160.69 50.39
N ASP A 318 30.13 159.88 50.83
CA ASP A 318 31.07 160.27 51.88
C ASP A 318 31.92 161.47 51.48
N LYS A 319 32.36 161.52 50.22
CA LYS A 319 33.08 162.67 49.67
C LYS A 319 32.19 163.91 49.64
N LEU A 320 30.98 163.81 49.10
CA LEU A 320 30.00 164.91 49.08
C LEU A 320 29.69 165.42 50.50
N ASN A 321 29.53 164.53 51.48
CA ASN A 321 29.30 164.90 52.87
C ASN A 321 30.51 165.65 53.47
N LYS A 322 31.74 165.23 53.16
CA LYS A 322 32.97 165.96 53.54
C LYS A 322 33.05 167.33 52.87
N ASP A 323 32.81 167.39 51.55
CA ASP A 323 32.86 168.63 50.79
C ASP A 323 31.76 169.61 51.25
N LEU A 324 30.56 169.12 51.58
CA LEU A 324 29.49 169.91 52.19
C LEU A 324 29.89 170.44 53.58
N LYS A 325 30.42 169.58 54.46
CA LYS A 325 30.90 170.01 55.80
C LYS A 325 31.97 171.08 55.69
N ARG A 326 32.91 170.91 54.74
CA ARG A 326 33.95 171.91 54.43
C ARG A 326 33.37 173.20 53.89
N GLY A 327 32.41 173.12 52.97
CA GLY A 327 31.68 174.27 52.41
C GLY A 327 30.93 175.07 53.49
N LEU A 328 30.27 174.37 54.41
CA LEU A 328 29.61 174.98 55.57
C LEU A 328 30.62 175.56 56.57
N ALA A 329 31.77 174.91 56.79
CA ALA A 329 32.84 175.45 57.62
C ALA A 329 33.41 176.75 57.01
N THR A 330 33.63 176.79 55.70
CA THR A 330 34.03 178.02 54.99
C THR A 330 32.98 179.10 55.08
N GLN A 331 31.70 178.76 54.92
CA GLN A 331 30.61 179.72 55.05
C GLN A 331 30.53 180.28 56.48
N ALA A 332 30.67 179.44 57.50
CA ALA A 332 30.72 179.86 58.89
C ALA A 332 31.90 180.81 59.13
N ALA A 333 33.10 180.46 58.64
CA ALA A 333 34.30 181.31 58.74
C ALA A 333 34.12 182.66 58.04
N LEU A 334 33.53 182.69 56.83
CA LEU A 334 33.24 183.92 56.09
C LEU A 334 32.14 184.76 56.75
N SER A 335 31.14 184.12 57.36
CA SER A 335 30.06 184.81 58.07
C SER A 335 30.54 185.40 59.40
N GLY A 336 31.50 184.75 60.05
CA GLY A 336 32.18 185.25 61.26
C GLY A 336 33.13 186.42 60.99
N LEU A 337 33.37 186.79 59.73
CA LEU A 337 34.18 187.97 59.39
C LEU A 337 33.49 189.24 59.90
N PHE A 338 34.12 189.87 60.88
CA PHE A 338 33.59 191.02 61.58
C PHE A 338 33.70 192.30 60.73
N GLN A 339 32.67 193.14 60.76
CA GLN A 339 32.61 194.40 60.01
C GLN A 339 33.08 195.57 60.89
N PRO A 340 34.03 196.43 60.47
CA PRO A 340 34.53 197.52 61.30
C PRO A 340 33.43 198.44 61.83
N TYR A 341 33.41 198.67 63.16
CA TYR A 341 32.49 199.66 63.79
C TYR A 341 33.00 201.10 63.65
N SER A 342 34.30 201.32 63.53
CA SER A 342 34.89 202.67 63.46
C SER A 342 35.21 203.08 62.03
N VAL A 343 34.85 204.30 61.66
CA VAL A 343 35.16 204.92 60.35
C VAL A 343 36.69 205.03 60.17
N GLY A 344 37.17 204.70 58.97
CA GLY A 344 38.57 204.87 58.59
C GLY A 344 39.56 203.79 59.09
N LYS A 345 39.08 202.67 59.65
CA LYS A 345 39.94 201.56 60.12
C LYS A 345 39.75 200.27 59.30
N PHE A 346 40.84 199.53 59.16
CA PHE A 346 40.90 198.21 58.52
C PHE A 346 40.91 197.11 59.57
N ASN A 347 40.13 196.04 59.36
CA ASN A 347 40.12 194.87 60.24
C ASN A 347 40.42 193.60 59.45
N VAL A 348 41.14 192.68 60.10
CA VAL A 348 41.38 191.31 59.65
C VAL A 348 40.78 190.36 60.67
N THR A 349 39.91 189.46 60.24
CA THR A 349 39.36 188.41 61.10
C THR A 349 39.56 187.05 60.46
N ALA A 350 39.71 186.03 61.29
CA ALA A 350 39.99 184.68 60.83
C ALA A 350 39.41 183.60 61.75
N VAL A 351 39.01 182.50 61.11
CA VAL A 351 38.56 181.18 61.59
C VAL A 351 37.05 180.93 61.76
N GLY A 352 36.61 179.78 61.25
CA GLY A 352 35.29 179.19 61.49
C GLY A 352 35.31 177.68 61.24
N GLY A 353 34.32 176.97 61.78
CA GLY A 353 34.27 175.51 61.69
C GLY A 353 32.84 174.98 61.61
N TYR A 354 32.67 173.79 61.04
CA TYR A 354 31.40 173.08 61.00
C TYR A 354 31.62 171.57 61.17
N LYS A 355 31.07 171.01 62.26
CA LYS A 355 31.33 169.63 62.71
C LYS A 355 32.83 169.32 62.78
N SER A 356 33.29 168.27 62.08
CA SER A 356 34.66 167.78 62.08
C SER A 356 35.58 168.47 61.06
N GLU A 357 35.11 169.51 60.37
CA GLU A 357 35.88 170.22 59.35
C GLU A 357 36.06 171.69 59.77
N VAL A 358 37.24 172.24 59.47
CA VAL A 358 37.64 173.60 59.82
C VAL A 358 37.98 174.38 58.56
N ALA A 359 37.74 175.68 58.59
CA ALA A 359 38.09 176.59 57.51
C ALA A 359 38.74 177.87 58.02
N LEU A 360 39.72 178.36 57.27
CA LEU A 360 40.40 179.60 57.53
C LEU A 360 39.84 180.67 56.60
N ALA A 361 39.04 181.59 57.12
CA ALA A 361 38.69 182.82 56.41
C ALA A 361 39.71 183.91 56.69
N VAL A 362 40.02 184.71 55.68
CA VAL A 362 40.70 185.99 55.82
C VAL A 362 39.85 186.99 55.07
N GLY A 363 39.37 187.99 55.80
CA GLY A 363 38.53 189.03 55.23
C GLY A 363 38.96 190.41 55.67
N THR A 364 38.71 191.34 54.78
CA THR A 364 38.99 192.76 54.95
C THR A 364 37.68 193.51 54.84
N GLY A 365 37.37 194.29 55.87
CA GLY A 365 36.27 195.22 55.86
C GLY A 365 36.77 196.65 55.87
N TYR A 366 36.12 197.53 55.12
CA TYR A 366 36.39 198.96 55.14
C TYR A 366 35.07 199.73 55.29
N ARG A 367 35.02 200.61 56.30
CA ARG A 367 33.86 201.49 56.53
C ARG A 367 34.22 202.90 56.05
N PHE A 368 33.65 203.28 54.91
CA PHE A 368 33.93 204.55 54.25
C PHE A 368 33.37 205.73 55.05
N ASN A 369 32.18 205.55 55.64
CA ASN A 369 31.53 206.51 56.52
C ASN A 369 30.54 205.76 57.44
N GLU A 370 29.86 206.47 58.34
CA GLU A 370 28.88 205.85 59.26
C GLU A 370 27.79 205.07 58.52
N LYS A 371 27.46 205.45 57.28
CA LYS A 371 26.39 204.87 56.48
C LYS A 371 26.81 203.81 55.45
N LEU A 372 28.10 203.64 55.13
CA LEU A 372 28.56 202.76 54.05
C LEU A 372 29.78 201.93 54.49
N ALA A 373 29.62 200.62 54.44
CA ALA A 373 30.68 199.65 54.68
C ALA A 373 30.75 198.61 53.57
N THR A 374 31.96 198.19 53.21
CA THR A 374 32.18 197.04 52.34
C THR A 374 32.99 195.99 53.08
N LYS A 375 32.73 194.73 52.75
CA LYS A 375 33.52 193.60 53.21
C LYS A 375 33.82 192.67 52.04
N ALA A 376 35.03 192.17 52.00
CA ALA A 376 35.44 191.10 51.11
C ALA A 376 36.18 190.04 51.94
N GLY A 377 35.91 188.77 51.67
CA GLY A 377 36.51 187.65 52.38
C GLY A 377 36.83 186.52 51.43
N VAL A 378 37.95 185.85 51.69
CA VAL A 378 38.32 184.58 51.07
C VAL A 378 38.48 183.55 52.17
N ALA A 379 37.96 182.35 51.98
CA ALA A 379 38.09 181.26 52.93
C ALA A 379 38.65 180.02 52.27
N PHE A 380 39.59 179.41 52.96
CA PHE A 380 40.31 178.23 52.55
C PHE A 380 39.91 177.07 53.44
N ASN A 381 39.60 175.94 52.83
CA ASN A 381 39.49 174.66 53.51
C ASN A 381 40.34 173.61 52.77
N LYS A 382 40.43 172.41 53.33
CA LYS A 382 41.22 171.30 52.75
C LYS A 382 40.74 170.88 51.34
N GLY A 383 39.52 171.22 50.93
CA GLY A 383 38.89 170.80 49.68
C GLY A 383 38.70 171.91 48.63
N GLY A 384 39.04 173.16 48.93
CA GLY A 384 38.88 174.27 47.99
C GLY A 384 38.89 175.64 48.66
N VAL A 385 38.62 176.65 47.84
CA VAL A 385 38.54 178.05 48.23
C VAL A 385 37.13 178.58 47.95
N SER A 386 36.62 179.40 48.84
CA SER A 386 35.36 180.14 48.68
C SER A 386 35.61 181.62 48.93
N TYR A 387 34.83 182.48 48.31
CA TYR A 387 34.98 183.93 48.46
C TYR A 387 33.60 184.58 48.63
N ASN A 388 33.54 185.69 49.37
CA ASN A 388 32.36 186.53 49.47
C ASN A 388 32.74 188.01 49.36
N VAL A 389 31.82 188.81 48.80
CA VAL A 389 31.90 190.26 48.79
C VAL A 389 30.51 190.78 49.17
N GLY A 390 30.45 191.76 50.06
CA GLY A 390 29.22 192.36 50.52
C GLY A 390 29.37 193.87 50.72
N VAL A 391 28.30 194.60 50.44
CA VAL A 391 28.18 196.04 50.67
C VAL A 391 27.00 196.24 51.62
N ASN A 392 27.20 197.00 52.68
CA ASN A 392 26.16 197.36 53.64
C ASN A 392 25.99 198.87 53.64
N TYR A 393 24.74 199.31 53.59
CA TYR A 393 24.35 200.70 53.66
C TYR A 393 23.33 200.89 54.80
N GLU A 394 23.65 201.74 55.79
CA GLU A 394 22.78 202.10 56.93
C GLU A 394 22.07 203.42 56.62
N PHE A 395 20.74 203.41 56.61
CA PHE A 395 19.91 204.58 56.30
C PHE A 395 19.55 205.40 57.54
#